data_AF-A0A931EDP8-F1
#
_entry.id   AF-A0A931EDP8-F1
#
_cell.length_a   1.000
_cell.length_b   1.000
_cell.length_c   1.000
_cell.angle_alpha   90.00
_cell.angle_beta   90.00
_cell.angle_gamma   90.00
#
_symmetry.space_group_name_H-M   'P 1'
#
loop_
_entity.id
_entity.type
_entity.pdbx_description
1 polymer ?
#
loop_
_entity_poly.entity_id
_entity_poly.type
_entity_poly.pdbx_seq_one_letter_code
_entity_poly.pdbx_strand_id
1 'polypeptide(L)'
;MLNEPIVGMAATPDGGGYWLVASDGGVFAFGEAAFYGSTGALRLNRPVVGVVGAPYGNGYSLVASDSGTFAFGTTPFQGSLGSSPPAAPVAAAATG
;
A
#
# COMPACT_ATOMS: atom_id res chain seq x y z
N MET A 1 -17.50 -2.26 1.52
CA MET A 1 -17.58 -3.30 2.57
C MET A 1 -16.15 -3.74 2.83
N LEU A 2 -15.73 -3.87 4.10
CA LEU A 2 -14.40 -4.35 4.46
C LEU A 2 -14.49 -5.88 4.58
N ASN A 3 -13.85 -6.61 3.67
CA ASN A 3 -13.94 -8.08 3.66
C ASN A 3 -12.79 -8.75 4.42
N GLU A 4 -11.71 -8.01 4.67
CA GLU A 4 -10.44 -8.50 5.20
C GLU A 4 -9.86 -7.49 6.22
N PRO A 5 -8.98 -7.91 7.14
CA PRO A 5 -8.45 -7.02 8.18
C PRO A 5 -7.65 -5.85 7.59
N ILE A 6 -7.75 -4.69 8.24
CA ILE A 6 -6.85 -3.56 7.99
C ILE A 6 -5.45 -3.90 8.55
N VAL A 7 -4.44 -3.81 7.70
CA VAL A 7 -3.05 -4.15 8.01
C VAL A 7 -2.12 -2.94 8.04
N GLY A 8 -2.59 -1.79 7.53
CA GLY A 8 -1.78 -0.59 7.47
C GLY A 8 -2.58 0.68 7.29
N MET A 9 -1.93 1.79 7.62
CA MET A 9 -2.44 3.13 7.39
C MET A 9 -1.31 4.06 6.93
N ALA A 10 -1.66 5.06 6.12
CA ALA A 10 -0.76 6.15 5.75
C ALA A 10 -1.53 7.47 5.77
N ALA A 11 -0.98 8.49 6.42
CA ALA A 11 -1.55 9.84 6.44
C ALA A 11 -1.06 10.64 5.23
N THR A 12 -1.86 11.59 4.75
CA THR A 12 -1.38 12.60 3.82
C THR A 12 -0.36 13.52 4.52
N PRO A 13 0.66 14.05 3.82
CA PRO A 13 1.70 14.87 4.45
C PRO A 13 1.19 16.16 5.11
N ASP A 14 0.08 16.71 4.59
CA ASP A 14 -0.61 17.88 5.16
C ASP A 14 -1.50 17.54 6.36
N GLY A 15 -1.69 16.25 6.68
CA GLY A 15 -2.57 15.77 7.74
C GLY A 15 -4.06 15.89 7.44
N GLY A 16 -4.45 16.30 6.22
CA GLY A 16 -5.85 16.49 5.82
C GLY A 16 -6.63 15.19 5.64
N GLY A 17 -5.94 14.05 5.51
CA GLY A 17 -6.58 12.75 5.35
C GLY A 17 -5.66 11.56 5.59
N TYR A 18 -6.21 10.36 5.38
CA TYR A 18 -5.45 9.12 5.47
C TYR A 18 -6.05 8.01 4.60
N TRP A 19 -5.22 7.02 4.28
CA TRP A 19 -5.61 5.77 3.67
C TRP A 19 -5.57 4.64 4.70
N LEU A 20 -6.59 3.79 4.69
CA LEU A 20 -6.57 2.48 5.33
C LEU A 20 -6.40 1.39 4.27
N VAL A 21 -5.58 0.39 4.58
CA VAL A 21 -5.27 -0.70 3.67
C VAL A 21 -5.61 -2.04 4.28
N ALA A 22 -6.43 -2.82 3.58
CA ALA A 22 -6.82 -4.17 3.94
C ALA A 22 -5.83 -5.21 3.40
N SER A 23 -5.78 -6.40 3.98
CA SER A 23 -4.83 -7.47 3.57
C SER A 23 -5.07 -8.03 2.17
N ASP A 24 -6.28 -7.88 1.61
CA ASP A 24 -6.58 -8.12 0.19
C ASP A 24 -6.05 -7.00 -0.74
N GLY A 25 -5.52 -5.93 -0.17
CA GLY A 25 -5.08 -4.72 -0.86
C GLY A 25 -6.22 -3.80 -1.27
N GLY A 26 -7.40 -3.97 -0.67
CA GLY A 26 -8.43 -2.94 -0.59
C GLY A 26 -7.87 -1.65 0.02
N VAL A 27 -8.12 -0.50 -0.61
CA VAL A 27 -7.71 0.81 -0.09
C VAL A 27 -8.93 1.69 0.11
N PHE A 28 -9.01 2.33 1.28
CA PHE A 28 -10.09 3.23 1.66
C PHE A 28 -9.50 4.59 2.00
N ALA A 29 -9.93 5.64 1.31
CA ALA A 29 -9.47 7.00 1.53
C ALA A 29 -10.46 7.77 2.41
N PHE A 30 -9.94 8.51 3.40
CA PHE A 30 -10.72 9.30 4.35
C PHE A 30 -10.18 10.72 4.47
N GLY A 31 -11.07 11.66 4.81
CA GLY A 31 -10.74 13.09 4.87
C GLY A 31 -10.46 13.63 3.47
N GLU A 32 -9.39 14.41 3.34
CA GLU A 32 -8.95 15.03 2.08
C GLU A 32 -8.03 14.13 1.24
N ALA A 33 -7.76 12.90 1.70
CA ALA A 33 -6.93 11.96 0.96
C ALA A 33 -7.60 11.55 -0.36
N ALA A 34 -6.90 11.76 -1.48
CA ALA A 34 -7.37 11.30 -2.79
C ALA A 34 -7.19 9.78 -2.94
N PHE A 35 -8.12 9.12 -3.62
CA PHE A 35 -8.00 7.69 -3.95
C PHE A 35 -7.24 7.49 -5.25
N TYR A 36 -6.14 6.74 -5.21
CA TYR A 36 -5.25 6.51 -6.36
C TYR A 36 -5.37 5.12 -7.00
N GLY A 37 -6.15 4.22 -6.39
CA GLY A 37 -6.36 2.84 -6.86
C GLY A 37 -6.23 1.80 -5.76
N SER A 38 -6.52 0.54 -6.09
CA SER A 38 -6.48 -0.57 -5.14
C SER A 38 -6.27 -1.89 -5.87
N THR A 39 -5.68 -2.88 -5.19
CA THR A 39 -5.61 -4.26 -5.70
C THR A 39 -6.75 -5.14 -5.19
N GLY A 40 -7.74 -4.61 -4.46
CA GLY A 40 -8.81 -5.40 -3.83
C GLY A 40 -9.73 -6.13 -4.80
N ALA A 41 -9.71 -5.77 -6.09
CA ALA A 41 -10.41 -6.51 -7.15
C ALA A 41 -9.54 -7.59 -7.83
N LEU A 42 -8.27 -7.71 -7.44
CA LEU A 42 -7.31 -8.65 -8.00
C LEU A 42 -7.07 -9.82 -7.06
N ARG A 43 -6.78 -10.99 -7.62
CA ARG A 43 -6.26 -12.11 -6.83
C ARG A 43 -4.77 -11.94 -6.63
N LEU A 44 -4.37 -11.49 -5.45
CA LEU A 44 -2.97 -11.38 -5.06
C LEU A 44 -2.32 -12.75 -4.83
N ASN A 45 -1.02 -12.87 -5.10
CA ASN A 45 -0.24 -14.08 -4.80
C ASN A 45 -0.05 -14.26 -3.29
N ARG A 46 0.14 -13.16 -2.55
CA ARG A 46 0.22 -13.09 -1.10
C ARG A 46 -0.49 -11.84 -0.55
N PRO A 47 -0.90 -11.84 0.72
CA PRO A 47 -1.56 -10.69 1.34
C PRO A 47 -0.67 -9.46 1.38
N VAL A 48 -1.30 -8.28 1.31
CA VAL A 48 -0.71 -7.00 1.67
C VAL A 48 -0.44 -6.97 3.17
N VAL A 49 0.69 -6.40 3.56
CA VAL A 49 1.14 -6.26 4.95
C VAL A 49 1.49 -4.82 5.32
N GLY A 50 1.48 -3.90 4.35
CA GLY A 50 1.78 -2.50 4.63
C GLY A 50 1.50 -1.56 3.47
N VAL A 51 1.59 -0.26 3.78
CA VAL A 51 1.41 0.84 2.84
C VAL A 51 2.43 1.93 3.12
N VAL A 52 2.87 2.62 2.07
CA VAL A 52 3.74 3.78 2.15
C VAL A 52 3.13 4.91 1.35
N GLY A 53 2.83 6.04 1.99
CA GLY A 53 2.37 7.25 1.33
C GLY A 53 3.50 7.96 0.57
N ALA A 54 3.17 8.61 -0.54
CA ALA A 54 4.11 9.49 -1.23
C ALA A 54 4.41 10.74 -0.39
N PRO A 55 5.65 11.28 -0.44
CA PRO A 55 6.04 12.47 0.32
C PRO A 55 5.20 13.73 0.03
N TYR A 56 4.54 13.79 -1.13
CA TYR A 56 3.68 14.91 -1.54
C TYR A 56 2.19 14.54 -1.55
N GLY A 57 1.82 13.41 -0.95
CA GLY A 57 0.43 12.95 -0.88
C GLY A 57 -0.16 12.52 -2.23
N ASN A 58 0.65 12.51 -3.28
CA ASN A 58 0.27 12.26 -4.67
C ASN A 58 0.28 10.77 -5.06
N GLY A 59 0.23 9.87 -4.08
CA GLY A 59 0.21 8.43 -4.32
C GLY A 59 0.55 7.61 -3.08
N TYR A 60 0.58 6.29 -3.28
CA TYR A 60 1.05 5.33 -2.28
C TYR A 60 1.50 4.01 -2.92
N SER A 61 2.32 3.27 -2.19
CA SER A 61 2.74 1.91 -2.53
C SER A 61 2.17 0.91 -1.53
N LEU A 62 1.58 -0.18 -2.01
CA LEU A 62 1.21 -1.34 -1.19
C LEU A 62 2.34 -2.36 -1.20
N VAL A 63 2.63 -2.95 -0.04
CA VAL A 63 3.68 -3.97 0.13
C VAL A 63 3.03 -5.29 0.52
N ALA A 64 3.23 -6.32 -0.29
CA ALA A 64 2.80 -7.68 -0.03
C ALA A 64 3.89 -8.50 0.68
N SER A 65 3.47 -9.54 1.40
CA SER A 65 4.36 -10.39 2.20
C SER A 65 5.35 -11.22 1.38
N ASP A 66 5.14 -11.37 0.07
CA ASP A 66 6.12 -11.91 -0.88
C ASP A 66 7.15 -10.86 -1.35
N SER A 67 7.19 -9.68 -0.73
CA SER A 67 7.95 -8.52 -1.20
C SER A 67 7.47 -7.97 -2.54
N GLY A 68 6.23 -8.30 -2.94
CA GLY A 68 5.55 -7.66 -4.05
C GLY A 68 5.18 -6.21 -3.71
N THR A 69 5.39 -5.30 -4.66
CA THR A 69 5.02 -3.88 -4.51
C THR A 69 4.05 -3.44 -5.60
N PHE A 70 3.04 -2.65 -5.23
CA PHE A 70 2.05 -2.08 -6.15
C PHE A 70 1.98 -0.57 -5.92
N ALA A 71 2.36 0.22 -6.91
CA ALA A 71 2.40 1.68 -6.81
C ALA A 71 1.17 2.32 -7.46
N PHE A 72 0.61 3.33 -6.80
CA PHE A 72 -0.59 4.06 -7.24
C PHE A 72 -0.34 5.57 -7.18
N GLY A 73 -0.88 6.30 -8.15
CA GLY A 73 -0.61 7.74 -8.30
C GLY A 73 0.76 7.99 -8.94
N THR A 74 1.49 8.99 -8.47
CA THR A 74 2.80 9.35 -9.04
C THR A 74 3.99 8.73 -8.30
N THR A 75 3.76 7.83 -7.34
CA THR A 75 4.83 7.07 -6.69
C THR A 75 5.61 6.28 -7.75
N PRO A 76 6.92 6.53 -7.94
CA PRO A 76 7.70 5.77 -8.90
C PRO A 76 7.71 4.29 -8.52
N PHE A 77 7.26 3.44 -9.45
CA PHE A 77 7.39 1.99 -9.31
C PHE A 77 8.86 1.60 -9.56
N GLN A 78 9.61 1.28 -8.49
CA GLN A 78 11.03 0.95 -8.58
C GLN A 78 11.31 -0.56 -8.70
N GLY A 79 10.29 -1.37 -8.98
CA GLY A 79 10.38 -2.83 -9.08
C GLY A 79 9.67 -3.55 -7.93
N SER A 80 9.44 -4.85 -8.13
CA SER A 80 8.75 -5.75 -7.21
C SER A 80 9.61 -7.00 -7.01
N LEU A 81 9.91 -7.38 -5.77
CA LEU A 81 10.72 -8.57 -5.46
C LEU A 81 9.88 -9.85 -5.41
N GLY A 82 8.57 -9.78 -5.73
CA GLY A 82 7.64 -10.91 -5.66
C GLY A 82 8.01 -12.14 -6.51
N SER A 83 8.95 -12.02 -7.45
CA SER A 83 9.48 -13.16 -8.22
C SER A 83 10.72 -13.84 -7.59
N SER A 84 11.34 -13.22 -6.58
CA SER A 84 12.48 -13.75 -5.81
C SER A 84 12.40 -13.25 -4.35
N PRO A 85 11.58 -13.88 -3.50
CA PRO A 85 11.35 -13.38 -2.15
C PRO A 85 12.62 -13.52 -1.28
N PRO A 86 13.01 -12.49 -0.52
CA PRO A 86 14.04 -12.60 0.51
C PRO A 86 13.61 -13.58 1.61
N ALA A 87 14.59 -14.16 2.32
CA ALA A 87 14.35 -15.18 3.36
C ALA A 87 13.51 -14.71 4.57
N ALA A 88 13.17 -13.42 4.65
CA ALA A 88 12.34 -12.82 5.69
C ALA A 88 11.28 -11.88 5.08
N PRO A 89 10.07 -11.80 5.66
CA PRO A 89 9.03 -10.89 5.20
C PRO A 89 9.42 -9.42 5.41
N VAL A 90 9.07 -8.56 4.45
CA VAL A 90 9.24 -7.11 4.60
C VAL A 90 8.13 -6.58 5.53
N ALA A 91 8.51 -6.24 6.77
CA ALA A 91 7.57 -5.77 7.79
C ALA A 91 7.31 -4.25 7.76
N ALA A 92 8.11 -3.48 7.02
CA ALA A 92 7.92 -2.04 6.85
C ALA A 92 8.73 -1.52 5.65
N ALA A 93 8.18 -0.56 4.91
CA ALA A 93 8.95 0.23 3.96
C ALA A 93 9.13 1.63 4.56
N ALA A 94 10.38 2.00 4.83
CA ALA A 94 10.75 3.29 5.39
C ALA A 94 11.07 4.27 4.26
N THR A 95 10.50 5.46 4.30
CA THR A 95 10.92 6.60 3.47
C THR A 95 12.06 7.33 4.17
N GLY A 96 13.20 7.43 3.51
CA GLY A 96 14.28 8.37 3.87
C GLY A 96 14.02 9.77 3.35
#